data_AF-A0A099YAJ5-F1
#
_entry.id   AF-A0A099YAJ5-F1
#
_cell.length_a   1.000
_cell.length_b   1.000
_cell.length_c   1.000
_cell.angle_alpha   90.00
_cell.angle_beta   90.00
_cell.angle_gamma   90.00
#
_symmetry.space_group_name_H-M   'P 1'
#
loop_
_entity.id
_entity.type
_entity.pdbx_description
1 polymer ?
#
loop_
_entity_poly.entity_id
_entity_poly.type
_entity_poly.pdbx_seq_one_letter_code
_entity_poly.pdbx_strand_id
1 'polypeptide(L)' 'MHLRNLSLLQLEFAQAGMNADVNAWRQAERQLPLQDQINCVLALAHEPEPKPVIQRLIVAKRLSNRHKLARQ' A
#
# COMPACT_ATOMS: atom_id res chain seq x y z
N MET A 1 12.27 -3.71 6.20
CA MET A 1 10.84 -3.36 6.10
C MET A 1 10.25 -4.12 4.92
N HIS A 2 9.10 -4.81 5.05
CA HIS A 2 8.55 -5.67 3.99
C HIS A 2 7.15 -5.23 3.56
N LEU A 3 6.81 -5.42 2.28
CA LEU A 3 5.50 -5.04 1.71
C LEU A 3 4.32 -5.65 2.47
N ARG A 4 4.44 -6.90 2.94
CA ARG A 4 3.37 -7.60 3.68
C ARG A 4 2.95 -6.88 4.98
N ASN A 5 3.87 -6.09 5.56
CA ASN A 5 3.65 -5.39 6.83
C ASN A 5 2.96 -4.03 6.63
N LEU A 6 2.84 -3.53 5.39
CA LEU A 6 2.21 -2.25 5.11
C LEU A 6 0.68 -2.31 5.32
N SER A 7 0.07 -1.20 5.72
CA SER A 7 -1.38 -1.02 5.76
C SER A 7 -1.97 -0.98 4.35
N LEU A 8 -3.30 -1.00 4.23
CA LEU A 8 -3.95 -0.86 2.92
C LEU A 8 -3.61 0.49 2.28
N LEU A 9 -3.68 1.59 3.06
CA LEU A 9 -3.35 2.93 2.59
C LEU A 9 -1.89 3.04 2.14
N GLN A 10 -0.95 2.44 2.88
CA GLN A 10 0.47 2.40 2.50
C GLN A 10 0.69 1.62 1.19
N LEU A 11 -0.02 0.51 0.98
CA LEU A 11 0.07 -0.25 -0.27
C LEU A 11 -0.53 0.51 -1.45
N GLU A 12 -1.64 1.22 -1.25
CA GLU A 12 -2.27 2.06 -2.28
C GLU A 12 -1.36 3.24 -2.66
N PHE A 13 -0.71 3.87 -1.69
CA PHE A 13 0.33 4.88 -1.94
C PHE A 13 1.51 4.33 -2.75
N ALA A 14 2.05 3.17 -2.34
CA ALA A 14 3.14 2.51 -3.05
C ALA A 14 2.74 2.15 -4.49
N GLN A 15 1.52 1.64 -4.69
CA GLN A 15 0.99 1.33 -6.01
C GLN A 15 0.85 2.56 -6.89
N ALA A 16 0.34 3.67 -6.35
CA ALA A 16 0.19 4.91 -7.08
C ALA A 16 1.55 5.46 -7.56
N GLY A 17 2.56 5.44 -6.68
CA GLY A 17 3.94 5.81 -7.04
C GLY A 17 4.52 4.92 -8.14
N MET A 18 4.35 3.60 -8.02
CA MET A 18 4.82 2.64 -9.03
C MET A 18 4.15 2.80 -10.40
N ASN A 19 2.87 3.19 -10.41
CA ASN A 19 2.10 3.39 -11.65
C ASN A 19 2.21 4.81 -12.20
N ALA A 20 2.98 5.70 -11.56
CA ALA A 20 3.01 7.13 -11.86
C ALA A 20 1.62 7.80 -11.85
N ASP A 21 0.69 7.30 -11.02
CA ASP A 21 -0.63 7.91 -10.83
C ASP A 21 -0.54 9.05 -9.81
N VAL A 22 -0.32 10.26 -10.32
CA VAL A 22 -0.11 11.48 -9.51
C VAL A 22 -1.33 11.81 -8.66
N ASN A 23 -2.54 11.55 -9.16
CA ASN A 23 -3.76 11.90 -8.45
C ASN A 23 -3.98 10.97 -7.25
N ALA A 24 -3.89 9.65 -7.48
CA ALA A 24 -3.97 8.67 -6.40
C ALA A 24 -2.85 8.84 -5.38
N TRP A 25 -1.64 9.16 -5.86
CA TRP A 25 -0.48 9.38 -5.00
C TRP A 25 -0.69 10.58 -4.06
N ARG A 26 -1.09 11.74 -4.58
CA ARG A 26 -1.38 12.94 -3.77
C ARG A 26 -2.52 12.73 -2.78
N GLN A 27 -3.54 11.96 -3.14
CA GLN A 27 -4.65 11.65 -2.22
C GLN A 27 -4.20 10.80 -1.03
N ALA A 28 -3.35 9.80 -1.27
CA ALA A 28 -2.82 8.94 -0.23
C ALA A 28 -1.75 9.65 0.61
N GLU A 29 -0.90 10.47 -0.01
CA GLU A 29 0.13 11.28 0.65
C GLU A 29 -0.45 12.16 1.77
N ARG A 30 -1.58 12.82 1.53
CA ARG A 30 -2.27 13.67 2.52
C ARG A 30 -2.73 12.92 3.78
N GLN A 31 -2.87 11.60 3.69
CA GLN A 31 -3.37 10.74 4.77
C GLN A 31 -2.24 9.92 5.41
N LEU A 32 -1.01 10.00 4.88
CA LEU A 32 0.14 9.22 5.32
C LEU A 32 1.19 10.12 5.97
N PRO A 33 1.55 9.88 7.24
CA PRO A 33 2.71 10.53 7.86
C PRO A 33 3.97 10.29 7.02
N LEU A 34 4.89 11.27 7.00
CA LEU A 34 6.13 11.19 6.23
C LEU A 34 6.93 9.90 6.50
N GLN A 35 6.99 9.46 7.77
CA GLN A 35 7.66 8.22 8.14
C GLN A 35 7.05 6.99 7.46
N ASP A 36 5.73 6.96 7.29
CA ASP A 36 5.04 5.87 6.61
C ASP A 36 5.24 5.91 5.09
N GLN A 37 5.38 7.09 4.51
CA GLN A 37 5.77 7.24 3.10
C GLN A 37 7.19 6.69 2.87
N ILE A 38 8.15 7.02 3.75
CA ILE A 38 9.51 6.47 3.72
C ILE A 38 9.48 4.94 3.86
N ASN A 39 8.68 4.40 4.78
CA ASN A 39 8.54 2.96 4.96
C ASN A 39 8.03 2.25 3.70
N CYS A 40 7.15 2.89 2.91
CA CYS A 40 6.68 2.37 1.64
C CYS A 40 7.83 2.26 0.62
N VAL A 41 8.63 3.31 0.48
CA VAL A 41 9.80 3.33 -0.42
C VAL A 41 10.83 2.27 -0.01
N LEU A 42 11.12 2.17 1.29
CA LEU A 42 12.03 1.14 1.81
C LEU A 42 11.48 -0.27 1.57
N ALA A 43 10.18 -0.49 1.71
CA ALA A 43 9.56 -1.79 1.46
C ALA A 43 9.61 -2.17 -0.03
N LEU A 44 9.41 -1.20 -0.93
CA LEU A 44 9.55 -1.38 -2.38
C LEU A 44 10.98 -1.78 -2.76
N ALA A 45 11.99 -1.11 -2.20
CA ALA A 45 13.39 -1.38 -2.50
C ALA A 45 13.87 -2.78 -2.07
N HIS A 46 13.23 -3.40 -1.08
CA HIS A 46 13.55 -4.75 -0.62
C HIS A 46 12.87 -5.86 -1.45
N GLU A 47 11.96 -5.52 -2.36
CA GLU A 47 11.23 -6.51 -3.16
C GLU A 47 11.75 -6.49 -4.61
N PRO A 48 12.27 -7.61 -5.14
CA PRO A 48 12.76 -7.68 -6.53
C PRO A 48 11.66 -7.41 -7.57
N GLU A 49 10.45 -7.89 -7.30
CA GLU A 49 9.28 -7.73 -8.17
C GLU A 49 8.07 -7.18 -7.40
N PRO A 50 8.06 -5.87 -7.05
CA PRO A 50 7.08 -5.31 -6.12
C PRO A 50 5.66 -5.25 -6.69
N LYS A 51 5.52 -5.12 -8.02
CA LYS A 51 4.22 -4.90 -8.68
C LYS A 51 3.22 -6.03 -8.43
N PRO A 52 3.53 -7.30 -8.75
CA PRO A 52 2.62 -8.42 -8.49
C PRO A 52 2.39 -8.66 -6.99
N VAL A 53 3.35 -8.33 -6.13
CA VAL A 53 3.22 -8.49 -4.67
C VAL A 53 2.22 -7.48 -4.11
N ILE A 54 2.35 -6.19 -4.47
CA ILE A 54 1.45 -5.14 -4.02
C ILE A 54 0.01 -5.40 -4.47
N GLN A 55 -0.21 -5.76 -5.74
CA GLN A 55 -1.56 -6.05 -6.24
C GLN A 55 -2.25 -7.15 -5.43
N ARG A 56 -1.53 -8.26 -5.16
CA ARG A 56 -2.05 -9.37 -4.33
C ARG A 56 -2.37 -8.91 -2.91
N LEU A 57 -1.49 -8.14 -2.28
CA LEU A 57 -1.67 -7.66 -0.91
C LEU A 57 -2.84 -6.67 -0.78
N ILE A 58 -3.04 -5.78 -1.75
CA ILE A 58 -4.19 -4.86 -1.78
C ILE A 58 -5.50 -5.65 -1.83
N VAL A 59 -5.60 -6.62 -2.74
CA VAL A 59 -6.80 -7.48 -2.84
C VAL A 59 -7.04 -8.22 -1.53
N ALA A 60 -6.01 -8.86 -0.98
CA ALA A 60 -6.12 -9.60 0.29
C ALA A 60 -6.59 -8.72 1.45
N LYS A 61 -6.05 -7.49 1.60
CA LYS A 61 -6.46 -6.58 2.68
C LYS A 61 -7.85 -6.01 2.49
N ARG A 62 -8.26 -5.68 1.26
CA ARG A 62 -9.64 -5.25 0.96
C ARG A 62 -10.64 -6.34 1.33
N LEU A 63 -10.35 -7.60 0.99
CA LEU A 63 -11.18 -8.74 1.37
C LEU A 63 -11.22 -8.92 2.89
N SER A 64 -10.06 -8.88 3.56
CA SER A 64 -9.99 -8.98 5.03
C SER A 64 -10.81 -7.90 5.74
N ASN A 65 -10.71 -6.65 5.28
CA ASN A 65 -11.45 -5.52 5.87
C ASN A 65 -12.97 -5.66 5.66
N ARG A 66 -13.43 -6.14 4.51
CA ARG A 66 -14.86 -6.43 4.27
C ARG A 66 -15.40 -7.48 5.24
N HIS A 67 -14.65 -8.57 5.46
CA HIS A 67 -15.07 -9.62 6.39
C HIS A 67 -15.11 -9.13 7.85
N LYS A 68 -14.24 -8.19 8.23
CA LYS A 68 -14.28 -7.57 9.56
C LYS A 68 -15.53 -6.73 9.77
N LEU A 69 -15.91 -5.92 8.77
CA LEU A 69 -17.11 -5.08 8.83
C LEU A 69 -18.41 -5.91 8.85
N ALA A 70 -18.46 -7.04 8.12
CA ALA A 70 -19.64 -7.91 8.10
C ALA A 70 -19.87 -8.70 9.40
N ARG A 71 -18.92 -8.67 10.35
CA ARG A 71 -19.01 -9.37 11.65
C ARG A 71 -19.25 -8.43 12.83
N GLN A 72 -19.39 -7.13 12.56
CA GLN A 72 -19.78 -6.10 13.52
C GLN A 72 -21.27 -5.80 13.38
#